data_AF-A0A554J0K9-F1
#
_entry.id   AF-A0A554J0K9-F1
#
_cell.length_a   1.000
_cell.length_b   1.000
_cell.length_c   1.000
_cell.angle_alpha   90.00
_cell.angle_beta   90.00
_cell.angle_gamma   90.00
#
_symmetry.space_group_name_H-M   'P 1'
#
loop_
_entity.id
_entity.type
_entity.pdbx_description
1 polymer ?
#
loop_
_entity_poly.entity_id
_entity_poly.type
_entity_poly.pdbx_seq_one_letter_code
_entity_poly.pdbx_strand_id
1 'polypeptide(L)'
;MADLYFSIDYISFSPFLTTRCSDVLLQAKTMVCCFAEGEHMKILLPKTLCTIDPSYGPLFFLAGPIRGGGDWQATAVEEIGKRLSKFYAVLPCRYEDTHPLMQMRLSGDEGYFARQLTWERHYLSLAAVLGCIIFWLPCESKEHPRIGGEPYAMDTRGELGEWRGALMHGPNLRVVVGAERDFPGLSQIERNFNLALEREFPIYESLAETVTAAVKKIG
;
A
#
# COMPACT_ATOMS: atom_id res chain seq x y z
N MET A 1 42.90 -34.47 53.28
CA MET A 1 41.95 -33.99 54.32
C MET A 1 40.93 -33.13 53.60
N ALA A 2 39.68 -33.58 53.60
CA ALA A 2 38.41 -32.92 53.24
C ALA A 2 38.37 -31.98 52.02
N ASP A 3 37.78 -32.46 50.92
CA ASP A 3 37.09 -31.61 49.94
C ASP A 3 35.60 -32.00 49.93
N LEU A 4 34.75 -30.99 50.13
CA LEU A 4 33.30 -31.08 50.28
C LEU A 4 32.60 -31.26 48.93
N TYR A 5 31.69 -32.23 48.87
CA TYR A 5 30.62 -32.33 47.90
C TYR A 5 29.54 -31.26 48.17
N PHE A 6 29.11 -30.53 47.14
CA PHE A 6 27.87 -29.76 47.15
C PHE A 6 26.93 -30.20 46.03
N SER A 7 25.66 -30.27 46.40
CA SER A 7 24.50 -30.80 45.69
C SER A 7 24.13 -29.99 44.45
N ILE A 8 23.56 -30.69 43.46
CA ILE A 8 22.99 -30.15 42.23
C ILE A 8 21.55 -29.72 42.52
N ASP A 9 21.25 -28.44 42.36
CA ASP A 9 19.87 -27.93 42.35
C ASP A 9 19.39 -27.60 40.93
N TYR A 10 18.15 -28.01 40.69
CA TYR A 10 17.37 -27.85 39.47
C TYR A 10 17.16 -26.38 39.07
N ILE A 11 17.42 -26.05 37.81
CA ILE A 11 16.90 -24.84 37.16
C ILE A 11 16.03 -25.27 35.98
N SER A 12 14.75 -24.90 36.05
CA SER A 12 13.76 -25.06 34.99
C SER A 12 14.11 -24.18 33.78
N PHE A 13 14.24 -24.78 32.59
CA PHE A 13 14.39 -24.06 31.33
C PHE A 13 13.01 -23.62 30.79
N SER A 14 12.83 -22.31 30.60
CA SER A 14 11.79 -21.71 29.76
C SER A 14 12.36 -21.51 28.34
N PRO A 15 11.66 -21.93 27.25
CA PRO A 15 12.15 -21.75 25.89
C PRO A 15 11.58 -20.47 25.28
N PHE A 16 12.40 -19.43 25.10
CA PHE A 16 12.07 -18.34 24.18
C PHE A 16 13.31 -17.85 23.44
N LEU A 17 13.10 -17.56 22.14
CA LEU A 17 13.95 -16.82 21.20
C LEU A 17 15.06 -17.58 20.48
N THR A 18 14.64 -18.46 19.56
CA THR A 18 15.31 -18.61 18.26
C THR A 18 14.26 -18.43 17.16
N THR A 19 13.87 -17.19 16.87
CA THR A 19 13.08 -16.90 15.66
C THR A 19 14.03 -17.06 14.48
N ARG A 20 13.72 -18.07 13.67
CA ARG A 20 14.62 -18.63 12.67
C ARG A 20 14.56 -17.80 11.39
N CYS A 21 15.71 -17.66 10.75
CA CYS A 21 15.87 -17.22 9.36
C CYS A 21 14.95 -17.99 8.37
N SER A 22 14.37 -19.13 8.79
CA SER A 22 13.40 -19.91 8.02
C SER A 22 12.04 -19.24 7.85
N ASP A 23 11.60 -18.38 8.77
CA ASP A 23 10.23 -17.86 8.75
C ASP A 23 10.07 -16.73 7.71
N VAL A 24 11.13 -15.92 7.52
CA VAL A 24 11.22 -14.91 6.46
C VAL A 24 11.31 -15.58 5.08
N LEU A 25 12.09 -16.66 4.95
CA LEU A 25 12.20 -17.44 3.72
C LEU A 25 10.88 -18.17 3.38
N LEU A 26 10.10 -18.57 4.39
CA LEU A 26 8.82 -19.22 4.19
C LEU A 26 7.76 -18.21 3.72
N GLN A 27 7.69 -17.01 4.28
CA GLN A 27 6.81 -15.94 3.78
C GLN A 27 7.17 -15.52 2.35
N ALA A 28 8.46 -15.40 2.04
CA ALA A 28 8.91 -15.13 0.67
C ALA A 28 8.53 -16.27 -0.29
N LYS A 29 8.67 -17.54 0.14
CA LYS A 29 8.25 -18.70 -0.67
C LYS A 29 6.74 -18.81 -0.84
N THR A 30 5.94 -18.46 0.16
CA THR A 30 4.47 -18.49 0.06
C THR A 30 3.96 -17.39 -0.86
N MET A 31 4.57 -16.20 -0.88
CA MET A 31 4.33 -15.19 -1.91
C MET A 31 4.70 -15.71 -3.30
N VAL A 32 5.91 -16.26 -3.47
CA VAL A 32 6.42 -16.72 -4.77
C VAL A 32 5.64 -17.93 -5.31
N CYS A 33 5.12 -18.82 -4.46
CA CYS A 33 4.36 -20.00 -4.92
C CYS A 33 2.94 -19.69 -5.42
N CYS A 34 2.36 -18.52 -5.10
CA CYS A 34 1.06 -18.12 -5.66
C CYS A 34 1.18 -17.43 -7.03
N PHE A 35 2.39 -17.06 -7.45
CA PHE A 35 2.63 -16.42 -8.74
C PHE A 35 3.47 -17.35 -9.62
N ALA A 36 2.84 -18.43 -10.08
CA ALA A 36 3.40 -19.22 -11.18
C ALA A 36 3.55 -18.32 -12.42
N GLU A 37 4.67 -18.49 -13.13
CA GLU A 37 5.20 -17.65 -14.20
C GLU A 37 4.16 -17.29 -15.29
N GLY A 38 3.93 -15.98 -15.46
CA GLY A 38 3.21 -15.42 -16.62
C GLY A 38 2.48 -14.10 -16.35
N GLU A 39 3.12 -12.95 -16.57
CA GLU A 39 2.51 -11.64 -16.92
C GLU A 39 1.15 -11.23 -16.30
N HIS A 40 0.91 -11.48 -15.01
CA HIS A 40 -0.39 -11.17 -14.36
C HIS A 40 -0.50 -9.76 -13.77
N MET A 41 0.63 -9.11 -13.48
CA MET A 41 0.65 -7.78 -12.89
C MET A 41 1.86 -7.01 -13.37
N LYS A 42 1.68 -5.70 -13.58
CA LYS A 42 2.76 -4.78 -13.93
C LYS A 42 2.87 -3.69 -12.86
N ILE A 43 4.03 -3.59 -12.21
CA ILE A 43 4.30 -2.60 -11.17
C ILE A 43 4.99 -1.38 -11.76
N LEU A 44 4.46 -0.20 -11.46
CA LEU A 44 5.06 1.09 -11.80
C LEU A 44 5.60 1.74 -10.53
N LEU A 45 6.88 2.10 -10.57
CA LEU A 45 7.60 2.71 -9.46
C LEU A 45 8.06 4.13 -9.82
N PRO A 46 8.43 4.97 -8.82
CA PRO A 46 8.74 6.37 -9.02
C PRO A 46 9.78 6.64 -10.12
N LYS A 47 9.69 7.83 -10.72
CA LYS A 47 10.61 8.38 -11.75
C LYS A 47 10.59 7.67 -13.11
N THR A 48 9.74 6.67 -13.30
CA THR A 48 9.63 5.93 -14.56
C THR A 48 8.37 6.34 -15.31
N LEU A 49 8.50 6.83 -16.55
CA LEU A 49 7.36 6.93 -17.48
C LEU A 49 7.21 5.60 -18.23
N CYS A 50 6.07 4.95 -18.06
CA CYS A 50 5.74 3.69 -18.70
C CYS A 50 4.55 3.87 -19.62
N THR A 51 4.57 3.19 -20.78
CA THR A 51 3.41 3.11 -21.65
C THR A 51 2.36 2.21 -21.01
N ILE A 52 1.16 2.75 -20.79
CA ILE A 52 0.01 1.99 -20.31
C ILE A 52 -0.79 1.51 -21.51
N ASP A 53 -1.01 0.21 -21.61
CA ASP A 53 -1.90 -0.40 -22.59
C ASP A 53 -3.26 -0.64 -21.92
N PRO A 54 -4.31 0.13 -22.24
CA PRO A 54 -5.62 -0.05 -21.64
C PRO A 54 -6.25 -1.43 -21.92
N SER A 55 -5.79 -2.15 -22.94
CA SER A 55 -6.28 -3.51 -23.26
C SER A 55 -5.68 -4.59 -22.36
N TYR A 56 -4.58 -4.30 -21.67
CA TYR A 56 -3.96 -5.24 -20.74
C TYR A 56 -4.79 -5.40 -19.45
N GLY A 57 -5.22 -4.28 -18.86
CA GLY A 57 -5.99 -4.29 -17.62
C GLY A 57 -6.13 -2.90 -16.97
N PRO A 58 -6.91 -2.81 -15.89
CA PRO A 58 -7.12 -1.56 -15.13
C PRO A 58 -5.82 -1.05 -14.48
N LEU A 59 -5.75 0.27 -14.29
CA LEU A 59 -4.64 0.95 -13.63
C LEU A 59 -5.04 1.39 -12.21
N PHE A 60 -4.42 0.81 -11.20
CA PHE A 60 -4.62 1.19 -9.80
C PHE A 60 -3.47 2.06 -9.31
N PHE A 61 -3.77 3.25 -8.78
CA PHE A 61 -2.80 4.04 -8.04
C PHE A 61 -3.01 3.84 -6.55
N LEU A 62 -1.96 3.42 -5.83
CA LEU A 62 -2.01 3.17 -4.39
C LEU A 62 -1.50 4.39 -3.63
N ALA A 63 -2.42 5.28 -3.26
CA ALA A 63 -2.14 6.51 -2.53
C ALA A 63 -2.31 6.31 -1.02
N GLY A 64 -1.43 6.92 -0.23
CA GLY A 64 -1.43 6.76 1.22
C GLY A 64 -0.07 7.06 1.83
N PRO A 65 0.04 7.06 3.17
CA PRO A 65 1.30 7.28 3.85
C PRO A 65 2.31 6.18 3.52
N ILE A 66 3.51 6.59 3.10
CA ILE A 66 4.65 5.69 2.87
C ILE A 66 5.51 5.62 4.14
N ARG A 67 5.90 6.79 4.67
CA ARG A 67 6.75 6.86 5.87
C ARG A 67 5.91 6.63 7.11
N GLY A 68 6.23 5.57 7.86
CA GLY A 68 5.51 5.18 9.07
C GLY A 68 4.23 4.38 8.83
N GLY A 69 3.82 4.13 7.58
CA GLY A 69 2.59 3.38 7.26
C GLY A 69 2.78 1.86 7.10
N GLY A 70 4.01 1.36 7.18
CA GLY A 70 4.33 -0.01 6.77
C GLY A 70 4.22 -0.21 5.25
N ASP A 71 4.34 -1.46 4.79
CA ASP A 71 4.24 -1.81 3.37
C ASP A 71 2.85 -2.34 3.00
N TRP A 72 1.83 -1.52 3.28
CA TRP A 72 0.44 -1.86 2.95
C TRP A 72 0.21 -1.90 1.43
N GLN A 73 1.07 -1.26 0.63
CA GLN A 73 1.00 -1.26 -0.83
C GLN A 73 1.22 -2.66 -1.39
N ALA A 74 2.17 -3.43 -0.84
CA ALA A 74 2.36 -4.82 -1.22
C ALA A 74 1.14 -5.69 -0.86
N THR A 75 0.59 -5.52 0.34
CA THR A 75 -0.65 -6.21 0.73
C THR A 75 -1.82 -5.85 -0.18
N ALA A 76 -1.96 -4.57 -0.55
CA ALA A 76 -3.02 -4.11 -1.46
C ALA A 76 -2.87 -4.73 -2.86
N VAL A 77 -1.63 -4.81 -3.36
CA VAL A 77 -1.29 -5.48 -4.62
C VAL A 77 -1.71 -6.96 -4.58
N GLU A 78 -1.38 -7.68 -3.51
CA GLU A 78 -1.80 -9.07 -3.34
C GLU A 78 -3.33 -9.20 -3.31
N GLU A 79 -4.01 -8.31 -2.58
CA GLU A 79 -5.48 -8.29 -2.53
C GLU A 79 -6.11 -8.03 -3.91
N ILE A 80 -5.50 -7.18 -4.75
CA ILE A 80 -5.98 -6.97 -6.13
C ILE A 80 -5.75 -8.25 -6.94
N GLY A 81 -4.57 -8.88 -6.82
CA GLY A 81 -4.23 -10.12 -7.54
C GLY A 81 -5.13 -11.31 -7.21
N LYS A 82 -5.73 -11.35 -6.01
CA LYS A 82 -6.76 -12.35 -5.65
C LYS A 82 -8.05 -12.22 -6.46
N ARG A 83 -8.29 -11.06 -7.09
CA ARG A 83 -9.55 -10.69 -7.77
C ARG A 83 -9.37 -10.48 -9.27
N LEU A 84 -8.18 -10.07 -9.70
CA LEU A 84 -7.85 -9.74 -11.07
C LEU A 84 -6.58 -10.46 -11.52
N SER A 85 -6.64 -11.06 -12.71
CA SER A 85 -5.51 -11.75 -13.33
C SER A 85 -4.59 -10.85 -14.15
N LYS A 86 -5.03 -9.63 -14.48
CA LYS A 86 -4.25 -8.62 -15.22
C LYS A 86 -4.57 -7.22 -14.72
N PHE A 87 -3.57 -6.48 -14.25
CA PHE A 87 -3.70 -5.10 -13.85
C PHE A 87 -2.34 -4.40 -13.76
N TYR A 88 -2.38 -3.07 -13.75
CA TYR A 88 -1.24 -2.24 -13.40
C TYR A 88 -1.40 -1.73 -11.96
N ALA A 89 -0.33 -1.76 -11.18
CA ALA A 89 -0.28 -1.12 -9.86
C ALA A 89 0.81 -0.04 -9.85
N VAL A 90 0.41 1.19 -9.55
CA VAL A 90 1.30 2.34 -9.42
C VAL A 90 1.56 2.60 -7.95
N LEU A 91 2.83 2.44 -7.54
CA LEU A 91 3.25 2.50 -6.16
C LEU A 91 4.23 3.66 -5.98
N PRO A 92 3.92 4.69 -5.17
CA PRO A 92 4.84 5.80 -4.93
C PRO A 92 6.04 5.43 -4.03
N CYS A 93 6.12 4.16 -3.60
CA CYS A 93 7.19 3.61 -2.79
C CYS A 93 8.51 3.50 -3.55
N ARG A 94 9.63 3.77 -2.87
CA ARG A 94 10.98 3.47 -3.35
C ARG A 94 11.44 2.19 -2.68
N TYR A 95 11.21 1.06 -3.34
CA TYR A 95 11.66 -0.23 -2.87
C TYR A 95 13.14 -0.45 -3.18
N GLU A 96 13.82 -1.19 -2.31
CA GLU A 96 15.15 -1.73 -2.57
C GLU A 96 15.06 -2.90 -3.56
N ASP A 97 16.13 -3.18 -4.31
CA ASP A 97 16.17 -4.23 -5.34
C ASP A 97 15.79 -5.63 -4.83
N THR A 98 15.96 -5.89 -3.53
CA THR A 98 15.61 -7.16 -2.88
C THR A 98 14.13 -7.32 -2.59
N HIS A 99 13.34 -6.26 -2.75
CA HIS A 99 11.90 -6.29 -2.47
C HIS A 99 11.17 -7.17 -3.49
N PRO A 100 10.23 -8.05 -3.08
CA PRO A 100 9.56 -8.98 -3.99
C PRO A 100 8.89 -8.30 -5.20
N LEU A 101 8.31 -7.10 -5.01
CA LEU A 101 7.65 -6.37 -6.09
C LEU A 101 8.59 -5.84 -7.18
N MET A 102 9.91 -5.76 -6.92
CA MET A 102 10.88 -5.28 -7.91
C MET A 102 10.96 -6.20 -9.12
N GLN A 103 10.71 -7.51 -8.94
CA GLN A 103 10.72 -8.48 -10.04
C GLN A 103 9.61 -8.25 -11.07
N MET A 104 8.55 -7.53 -10.68
CA MET A 104 7.39 -7.22 -11.51
C MET A 104 7.39 -5.77 -12.02
N ARG A 105 8.49 -5.05 -11.78
CA ARG A 105 8.65 -3.65 -12.20
C ARG A 105 8.66 -3.56 -13.72
N LEU A 106 7.79 -2.72 -14.25
CA LEU A 106 7.78 -2.37 -15.66
C LEU A 106 8.91 -1.38 -15.97
N SER A 107 9.73 -1.69 -16.98
CA SER A 107 10.73 -0.76 -17.50
C SER A 107 10.07 0.38 -18.28
N GLY A 108 10.70 1.55 -18.25
CA GLY A 108 10.23 2.74 -18.96
C GLY A 108 11.31 3.83 -19.00
N ASP A 109 10.93 5.05 -19.36
CA ASP A 109 11.85 6.19 -19.40
C ASP A 109 12.15 6.67 -17.97
N GLU A 110 13.30 6.26 -17.46
CA GLU A 110 13.88 6.70 -16.20
C GLU A 110 14.49 8.10 -16.37
N GLY A 111 13.82 9.12 -15.86
CA GLY A 111 14.30 10.52 -15.94
C GLY A 111 13.34 11.47 -16.62
N TYR A 112 12.28 10.96 -17.26
CA TYR A 112 11.20 11.79 -17.80
C TYR A 112 10.61 12.77 -16.77
N PHE A 113 10.42 12.29 -15.53
CA PHE A 113 9.88 13.10 -14.44
C PHE A 113 11.00 13.69 -13.58
N ALA A 114 11.14 15.01 -13.62
CA ALA A 114 12.11 15.74 -12.81
C ALA A 114 11.83 15.67 -11.30
N ARG A 115 10.56 15.48 -10.89
CA ARG A 115 10.13 15.44 -9.48
C ARG A 115 9.13 14.31 -9.26
N GLN A 116 9.19 13.68 -8.08
CA GLN A 116 8.27 12.63 -7.67
C GLN A 116 6.80 13.09 -7.68
N LEU A 117 6.52 14.30 -7.17
CA LEU A 117 5.17 14.86 -7.21
C LEU A 117 4.57 14.93 -8.62
N THR A 118 5.40 15.22 -9.64
CA THR A 118 4.93 15.25 -11.03
C THR A 118 4.58 13.85 -11.55
N TRP A 119 5.38 12.85 -11.17
CA TRP A 119 5.10 11.44 -11.46
C TRP A 119 3.81 10.97 -10.78
N GLU A 120 3.63 11.30 -9.49
CA GLU A 120 2.43 10.93 -8.73
C GLU A 120 1.17 11.53 -9.35
N ARG A 121 1.18 12.83 -9.64
CA ARG A 121 0.04 13.53 -10.28
C ARG A 121 -0.31 12.96 -11.66
N HIS A 122 0.70 12.61 -12.45
CA HIS A 122 0.49 12.01 -13.77
C HIS A 122 -0.29 10.69 -13.65
N TYR A 123 0.18 9.77 -12.80
CA TYR A 123 -0.45 8.46 -12.69
C TYR A 123 -1.71 8.44 -11.83
N LEU A 124 -1.87 9.35 -10.87
CA LEU A 124 -3.16 9.57 -10.20
C LEU A 124 -4.23 9.94 -11.24
N SER A 125 -3.92 10.91 -12.11
CA SER A 125 -4.83 11.34 -13.18
C SER A 125 -5.21 10.21 -14.13
N LEU A 126 -4.22 9.40 -14.54
CA LEU A 126 -4.47 8.22 -15.37
C LEU A 126 -5.30 7.16 -14.65
N ALA A 127 -4.99 6.85 -13.39
CA ALA A 127 -5.69 5.83 -12.63
C ALA A 127 -7.16 6.20 -12.40
N ALA A 128 -7.48 7.48 -12.16
CA ALA A 128 -8.87 7.93 -12.00
C ALA A 128 -9.74 7.67 -13.24
N VAL A 129 -9.13 7.62 -14.43
CA VAL A 129 -9.81 7.45 -15.73
C VAL A 129 -9.68 6.04 -16.29
N LEU A 130 -8.57 5.34 -16.08
CA LEU A 130 -8.29 4.00 -16.65
C LEU A 130 -8.50 2.86 -15.65
N GLY A 131 -8.51 3.13 -14.35
CA GLY A 131 -8.81 2.14 -13.32
C GLY A 131 -9.39 2.79 -12.07
N CYS A 132 -8.64 2.84 -10.98
CA CYS A 132 -9.09 3.48 -9.75
C CYS A 132 -7.93 4.02 -8.93
N ILE A 133 -8.12 5.17 -8.28
CA ILE A 133 -7.25 5.59 -7.19
C ILE A 133 -7.75 4.93 -5.90
N ILE A 134 -6.84 4.27 -5.20
CA ILE A 134 -7.08 3.67 -3.88
C ILE A 134 -6.31 4.49 -2.87
N PHE A 135 -7.03 5.20 -2.00
CA PHE A 135 -6.47 5.77 -0.79
C PHE A 135 -6.63 4.77 0.35
N TRP A 136 -5.52 4.36 0.97
CA TRP A 136 -5.53 3.63 2.23
C TRP A 136 -4.85 4.44 3.32
N LEU A 137 -5.53 4.57 4.47
CA LEU A 137 -5.09 5.37 5.61
C LEU A 137 -4.83 4.46 6.84
N PRO A 138 -3.68 3.75 6.87
CA PRO A 138 -3.29 2.99 8.04
C PRO A 138 -2.85 3.92 9.16
N CYS A 139 -3.05 3.51 10.41
CA CYS A 139 -2.42 4.15 11.56
C CYS A 139 -0.90 4.10 11.43
N GLU A 140 -0.24 5.05 12.07
CA GLU A 140 1.22 5.06 12.12
C GLU A 140 1.73 3.81 12.85
N SER A 141 2.71 3.14 12.24
CA SER A 141 3.37 1.97 12.80
C SER A 141 3.99 2.31 14.15
N LYS A 142 3.67 1.49 15.15
CA LYS A 142 4.26 1.61 16.49
C LYS A 142 5.69 1.09 16.53
N GLU A 143 6.04 0.18 15.63
CA GLU A 143 7.36 -0.45 15.54
C GLU A 143 8.32 0.39 14.69
N HIS A 144 7.80 0.94 13.59
CA HIS A 144 8.57 1.71 12.62
C HIS A 144 7.89 3.06 12.35
N PRO A 145 7.73 3.93 13.36
CA PRO A 145 7.11 5.23 13.18
C PRO A 145 7.97 6.10 12.27
N ARG A 146 7.37 7.14 11.69
CA ARG A 146 8.15 8.08 10.88
C ARG A 146 9.17 8.80 11.77
N ILE A 147 10.29 9.18 11.17
CA ILE A 147 11.30 10.01 11.82
C ILE A 147 10.96 11.49 11.58
N GLY A 148 10.81 12.27 12.65
CA GLY A 148 10.60 13.73 12.60
C GLY A 148 9.36 14.21 13.37
N GLY A 149 9.13 15.53 13.38
CA GLY A 149 8.01 16.16 14.11
C GLY A 149 6.79 16.51 13.26
N GLU A 150 6.84 16.31 11.94
CA GLU A 150 5.74 16.66 11.01
C GLU A 150 4.48 15.84 11.27
N PRO A 151 3.26 16.33 11.01
CA PRO A 151 2.07 15.49 11.16
C PRO A 151 2.11 14.23 10.29
N TYR A 152 1.64 13.10 10.83
CA TYR A 152 1.55 11.85 10.07
C TYR A 152 0.60 11.97 8.87
N ALA A 153 1.02 11.38 7.74
CA ALA A 153 0.31 11.40 6.45
C ALA A 153 0.04 12.81 5.88
N MET A 154 0.92 13.78 6.13
CA MET A 154 0.72 15.18 5.71
C MET A 154 0.44 15.33 4.20
N ASP A 155 1.28 14.76 3.34
CA ASP A 155 1.11 14.86 1.88
C ASP A 155 -0.16 14.14 1.41
N THR A 156 -0.41 12.93 1.92
CA THR A 156 -1.63 12.16 1.65
C THR A 156 -2.90 12.94 2.01
N ARG A 157 -2.90 13.72 3.10
CA ARG A 157 -4.06 14.57 3.45
C ARG A 157 -4.27 15.67 2.41
N GLY A 158 -3.20 16.23 1.86
CA GLY A 158 -3.26 17.18 0.75
C GLY A 158 -3.84 16.54 -0.51
N GLU A 159 -3.34 15.36 -0.89
CA GLU A 159 -3.81 14.58 -2.04
C GLU A 159 -5.29 14.19 -1.91
N LEU A 160 -5.73 13.76 -0.73
CA LEU A 160 -7.14 13.50 -0.42
C LEU A 160 -8.00 14.76 -0.64
N GLY A 161 -7.50 15.92 -0.22
CA GLY A 161 -8.17 17.20 -0.46
C GLY A 161 -8.32 17.54 -1.94
N GLU A 162 -7.24 17.34 -2.71
CA GLU A 162 -7.21 17.52 -4.16
C GLU A 162 -8.25 16.61 -4.85
N TRP A 163 -8.24 15.31 -4.55
CA TRP A 163 -9.14 14.34 -5.17
C TRP A 163 -10.59 14.43 -4.69
N ARG A 164 -10.83 14.85 -3.45
CA ARG A 164 -12.17 15.26 -3.01
C ARG A 164 -12.69 16.41 -3.87
N GLY A 165 -11.87 17.45 -4.09
CA GLY A 165 -12.22 18.57 -4.97
C GLY A 165 -12.49 18.13 -6.41
N ALA A 166 -11.68 17.22 -6.94
CA ALA A 166 -11.89 16.65 -8.26
C ALA A 166 -13.25 15.91 -8.37
N LEU A 167 -13.61 15.11 -7.35
CA LEU A 167 -14.89 14.39 -7.31
C LEU A 167 -16.11 15.31 -7.28
N MET A 168 -15.99 16.53 -6.75
CA MET A 168 -17.08 17.53 -6.77
C MET A 168 -17.48 17.94 -8.20
N HIS A 169 -16.55 17.86 -9.15
CA HIS A 169 -16.75 18.27 -10.54
C HIS A 169 -16.70 17.11 -11.53
N GLY A 170 -16.15 15.96 -11.14
CA GLY A 170 -16.02 14.76 -11.93
C GLY A 170 -16.62 13.54 -11.24
N PRO A 171 -17.96 13.38 -11.23
CA PRO A 171 -18.62 12.27 -10.52
C PRO A 171 -18.27 10.88 -11.10
N ASN A 172 -17.75 10.83 -12.33
CA ASN A 172 -17.30 9.61 -12.99
C ASN A 172 -15.86 9.22 -12.62
N LEU A 173 -15.13 10.04 -11.87
CA LEU A 173 -13.79 9.70 -11.42
C LEU A 173 -13.85 8.54 -10.42
N ARG A 174 -12.93 7.59 -10.58
CA ARG A 174 -12.90 6.37 -9.79
C ARG A 174 -11.89 6.51 -8.66
N VAL A 175 -12.40 6.91 -7.50
CA VAL A 175 -11.64 7.08 -6.26
C VAL A 175 -12.32 6.27 -5.15
N VAL A 176 -11.53 5.55 -4.38
CA VAL A 176 -11.96 4.81 -3.19
C VAL A 176 -11.06 5.19 -2.02
N VAL A 177 -11.65 5.33 -0.84
CA VAL A 177 -10.92 5.62 0.40
C VAL A 177 -11.23 4.52 1.41
N GLY A 178 -10.20 4.00 2.05
CA GLY A 178 -10.31 3.20 3.26
C GLY A 178 -9.37 3.72 4.33
N ALA A 179 -9.69 3.40 5.58
CA ALA A 179 -8.90 3.81 6.72
C ALA A 179 -9.02 2.79 7.84
N GLU A 180 -7.97 2.67 8.64
CA GLU A 180 -8.10 2.05 9.95
C GLU A 180 -8.93 2.96 10.86
N ARG A 181 -9.79 2.37 11.70
CA ARG A 181 -10.71 3.11 12.58
C ARG A 181 -10.01 4.17 13.45
N ASP A 182 -8.79 3.87 13.89
CA ASP A 182 -8.03 4.75 14.78
C ASP A 182 -7.15 5.77 14.02
N PHE A 183 -7.30 5.89 12.70
CA PHE A 183 -6.52 6.83 11.91
C PHE A 183 -6.76 8.28 12.39
N PRO A 184 -5.71 9.05 12.73
CA PRO A 184 -5.87 10.39 13.28
C PRO A 184 -6.63 11.32 12.34
N GLY A 185 -7.76 11.82 12.82
CA GLY A 185 -8.61 12.76 12.09
C GLY A 185 -9.57 12.13 11.07
N LEU A 186 -9.79 10.80 11.13
CA LEU A 186 -10.69 10.09 10.23
C LEU A 186 -12.11 10.71 10.19
N SER A 187 -12.69 11.01 11.36
CA SER A 187 -14.02 11.64 11.43
C SER A 187 -14.09 13.01 10.74
N GLN A 188 -12.98 13.76 10.70
CA GLN A 188 -12.92 15.02 9.94
C GLN A 188 -12.83 14.76 8.44
N ILE A 189 -12.10 13.72 8.02
CA ILE A 189 -12.03 13.31 6.61
C ILE A 189 -13.42 12.90 6.12
N GLU A 190 -14.10 11.99 6.83
CA GLU A 190 -15.47 11.55 6.55
C GLU A 190 -16.42 12.73 6.42
N ARG A 191 -16.47 13.60 7.43
CA ARG A 191 -17.33 14.79 7.42
C ARG A 191 -17.06 15.67 6.21
N ASN A 192 -15.80 15.92 5.88
CA ASN A 192 -15.44 16.81 4.78
C ASN A 192 -15.78 16.21 3.41
N PHE A 193 -15.62 14.90 3.22
CA PHE A 193 -16.10 14.21 2.01
C PHE A 193 -17.62 14.31 1.88
N ASN A 194 -18.35 14.05 2.96
CA ASN A 194 -19.81 14.09 2.95
C ASN A 194 -20.34 15.49 2.63
N LEU A 195 -19.75 16.53 3.23
CA LEU A 195 -20.11 17.92 2.94
C LEU A 195 -19.77 18.33 1.51
N ALA A 196 -18.59 17.95 1.01
CA ALA A 196 -18.17 18.32 -0.34
C ALA A 196 -19.00 17.66 -1.44
N LEU A 197 -19.44 16.43 -1.22
CA LEU A 197 -20.18 15.63 -2.21
C LEU A 197 -21.69 15.66 -1.99
N GLU A 198 -22.16 16.35 -0.95
CA GLU A 198 -23.57 16.47 -0.56
C GLU A 198 -24.28 15.10 -0.42
N ARG A 199 -23.53 14.07 -0.03
CA ARG A 199 -24.02 12.70 0.17
C ARG A 199 -23.07 11.92 1.06
N GLU A 200 -23.52 10.80 1.60
CA GLU A 200 -22.63 9.85 2.28
C GLU A 200 -21.58 9.30 1.30
N PHE A 201 -20.31 9.51 1.63
CA PHE A 201 -19.17 8.96 0.93
C PHE A 201 -18.59 7.79 1.74
N PRO A 202 -18.56 6.57 1.18
CA PRO A 202 -18.10 5.41 1.93
C PRO A 202 -16.60 5.49 2.19
N ILE A 203 -16.20 5.26 3.45
CA ILE A 203 -14.83 4.95 3.84
C ILE A 203 -14.81 3.55 4.42
N TYR A 204 -14.01 2.66 3.82
CA TYR A 204 -13.95 1.25 4.19
C TYR A 204 -13.01 1.01 5.36
N GLU A 205 -13.39 0.14 6.32
CA GLU A 205 -12.63 -0.07 7.56
C GLU A 205 -11.43 -1.03 7.40
N SER A 206 -11.34 -1.73 6.26
CA SER A 206 -10.24 -2.66 5.95
C SER A 206 -9.67 -2.49 4.55
N LEU A 207 -8.38 -2.79 4.39
CA LEU A 207 -7.72 -2.73 3.09
C LEU A 207 -8.37 -3.67 2.07
N ALA A 208 -8.78 -4.86 2.49
CA ALA A 208 -9.43 -5.85 1.62
C ALA A 208 -10.80 -5.37 1.10
N GLU A 209 -11.60 -4.71 1.94
CA GLU A 209 -12.87 -4.10 1.52
C GLU A 209 -12.63 -2.91 0.59
N THR A 210 -11.62 -2.09 0.90
CA THR A 210 -11.19 -0.96 0.06
C THR A 210 -10.83 -1.43 -1.34
N VAL A 211 -9.99 -2.47 -1.45
CA VAL A 211 -9.62 -3.09 -2.73
C VAL A 211 -10.84 -3.68 -3.44
N THR A 212 -11.74 -4.35 -2.70
CA THR A 212 -12.96 -4.92 -3.28
C THR A 212 -13.84 -3.83 -3.90
N ALA A 213 -13.99 -2.69 -3.22
CA ALA A 213 -14.73 -1.54 -3.74
C ALA A 213 -14.06 -0.91 -4.97
N ALA A 214 -12.73 -0.83 -4.99
CA ALA A 214 -11.98 -0.31 -6.13
C ALA A 214 -12.14 -1.21 -7.36
N VAL A 215 -12.03 -2.53 -7.20
CA VAL A 215 -12.28 -3.50 -8.28
C VAL A 215 -13.74 -3.45 -8.75
N LYS A 216 -14.70 -3.20 -7.85
CA LYS A 216 -16.10 -3.01 -8.26
C LYS A 216 -16.33 -1.73 -9.08
N LYS A 217 -15.55 -0.67 -8.86
CA LYS A 217 -15.70 0.59 -9.61
C LYS A 217 -15.18 0.52 -11.06
N ILE A 218 -14.42 -0.51 -11.42
CA ILE A 218 -13.83 -0.62 -12.76
C ILE A 218 -14.65 -1.43 -13.76
N GLY A 219 -15.65 -2.18 -13.29
CA GLY A 219 -16.64 -2.91 -14.10
C GLY A 219 -18.02 -2.33 -13.96
#